data_AF-A0AAE2V9T1-F1
#
_entry.id   AF-A0AAE2V9T1-F1
#
_cell.length_a   1.000
_cell.length_b   1.000
_cell.length_c   1.000
_cell.angle_alpha   90.00
_cell.angle_beta   90.00
_cell.angle_gamma   90.00
#
_symmetry.space_group_name_H-M   'P 1'
#
loop_
_entity.id
_entity.type
_entity.pdbx_description
1 polymer ?
#
loop_
_entity_poly.entity_id
_entity_poly.type
_entity_poly.pdbx_seq_one_letter_code
_entity_poly.pdbx_strand_id
1 'polypeptide(L)'
;MSMKTKAAFHLVLFGLACWALISYFEASEGIASFFGTKSGGMVFDLNLTPFILFVAASAVYLYLQKKSRPARKQLLLPDEFEEQDEREQMMTAKACRASYIAVYFSLPAAAVLLIFYPLFQSRIPFFPIIIVFIIMIIQHLSYVISFKKNEKNSGAL
;
A
#
# COMPACT_ATOMS: atom_id res chain seq x y z
N MET A 1 -7.53 -11.20 -14.36
CA MET A 1 -6.50 -11.72 -13.42
C MET A 1 -7.18 -12.12 -12.11
N SER A 2 -6.84 -13.27 -11.49
CA SER A 2 -7.49 -13.71 -10.24
C SER A 2 -7.25 -12.72 -9.09
N MET A 3 -8.23 -12.57 -8.19
CA MET A 3 -8.12 -11.69 -7.01
C MET A 3 -6.92 -12.05 -6.11
N LYS A 4 -6.54 -13.35 -6.02
CA LYS A 4 -5.32 -13.77 -5.30
C LYS A 4 -4.07 -13.14 -5.89
N THR A 5 -3.94 -13.18 -7.21
CA THR A 5 -2.81 -12.61 -7.94
C THR A 5 -2.80 -11.10 -7.80
N LYS A 6 -3.96 -10.43 -7.91
CA LYS A 6 -4.06 -8.99 -7.67
C LYS A 6 -3.61 -8.61 -6.27
N ALA A 7 -4.08 -9.33 -5.25
CA ALA A 7 -3.70 -9.07 -3.86
C ALA A 7 -2.18 -9.21 -3.66
N ALA A 8 -1.57 -10.25 -4.23
CA ALA A 8 -0.12 -10.43 -4.18
C ALA A 8 0.63 -9.26 -4.84
N PHE A 9 0.18 -8.79 -6.00
CA PHE A 9 0.76 -7.60 -6.65
C PHE A 9 0.65 -6.36 -5.77
N HIS A 10 -0.51 -6.08 -5.18
CA HIS A 10 -0.67 -4.94 -4.29
C HIS A 10 0.26 -5.02 -3.07
N LEU A 11 0.41 -6.20 -2.46
CA LEU A 11 1.35 -6.39 -1.35
C LEU A 11 2.80 -6.12 -1.75
N VAL A 12 3.24 -6.58 -2.93
CA VAL A 12 4.57 -6.26 -3.47
C VAL A 12 4.72 -4.77 -3.70
N LEU A 13 3.72 -4.12 -4.29
CA LEU A 13 3.74 -2.68 -4.54
C LEU A 13 3.79 -1.87 -3.23
N PHE A 14 3.06 -2.28 -2.19
CA PHE A 14 3.14 -1.65 -0.87
C PHE A 14 4.52 -1.82 -0.25
N GLY A 15 5.13 -3.01 -0.36
CA GLY A 15 6.50 -3.24 0.11
C GLY A 15 7.53 -2.36 -0.61
N LEU A 16 7.45 -2.28 -1.94
CA LEU A 16 8.35 -1.45 -2.75
C LEU A 16 8.15 0.05 -2.48
N ALA A 17 6.90 0.51 -2.35
CA ALA A 17 6.60 1.89 -1.98
C ALA A 17 7.11 2.25 -0.58
N CYS A 18 6.94 1.35 0.39
CA CYS A 18 7.47 1.51 1.74
C CYS A 18 9.00 1.65 1.71
N TRP A 19 9.68 0.74 0.99
CA TRP A 19 11.13 0.80 0.85
C TRP A 19 11.61 2.08 0.15
N ALA A 20 10.92 2.51 -0.92
CA ALA A 20 11.26 3.75 -1.61
C ALA A 20 11.15 4.97 -0.69
N LEU A 21 10.09 5.05 0.12
CA LEU A 21 9.90 6.14 1.06
C LEU A 21 10.89 6.11 2.22
N ILE A 22 11.31 4.93 2.69
CA ILE A 22 12.39 4.80 3.66
C ILE A 22 13.70 5.34 3.07
N SER A 23 14.06 4.95 1.85
CA SER A 23 15.29 5.46 1.20
C SER A 23 15.26 6.97 0.98
N TYR A 24 14.09 7.55 0.70
CA TYR A 24 13.94 9.00 0.60
C TYR A 24 13.99 9.70 1.95
N PHE A 25 13.44 9.08 3.00
CA PHE A 25 13.55 9.57 4.36
C PHE A 25 15.02 9.64 4.79
N GLU A 26 15.79 8.56 4.57
CA GLU A 26 17.23 8.51 4.87
C GLU A 26 18.02 9.55 4.06
N ALA A 27 17.74 9.68 2.76
CA ALA A 27 18.37 10.70 1.93
C ALA A 27 18.03 12.13 2.38
N SER A 28 16.84 12.36 2.93
CA SER A 28 16.39 13.69 3.38
C SER A 28 17.25 14.25 4.51
N GLU A 29 17.78 13.40 5.39
CA GLU A 29 18.70 13.80 6.47
C GLU A 29 20.02 14.33 5.89
N GLY A 30 20.57 13.63 4.89
CA GLY A 30 21.78 14.06 4.17
C GLY A 30 21.58 15.31 3.33
N ILE A 31 20.39 15.48 2.75
CA ILE A 31 20.02 16.71 2.03
C ILE A 31 19.90 17.89 3.00
N ALA A 32 19.28 17.68 4.17
CA ALA A 32 19.14 18.73 5.18
C ALA A 32 20.51 19.21 5.71
N SER A 33 21.45 18.29 5.94
CA SER A 33 22.81 18.64 6.38
C SER A 33 23.61 19.38 5.29
N PHE A 34 23.42 19.02 4.01
CA PHE A 34 24.00 19.73 2.87
C PHE A 34 23.55 21.20 2.81
N PHE A 35 22.25 21.47 2.95
CA PHE A 35 21.73 22.84 2.95
C PHE A 35 22.04 23.62 4.24
N GLY A 36 22.29 22.93 5.35
CA GLY A 36 22.57 23.53 6.66
C GLY A 36 24.02 23.98 6.88
N THR A 37 24.98 23.58 6.02
CA THR A 37 26.40 23.86 6.20
C THR A 37 26.96 24.81 5.13
N LYS A 38 27.72 25.85 5.55
CA LYS A 38 28.28 26.88 4.65
C LYS A 38 29.41 26.38 3.74
N SER A 39 29.98 25.21 4.00
CA SER A 39 30.99 24.57 3.16
C SER A 39 30.34 23.42 2.39
N GLY A 40 30.08 23.62 1.09
CA GLY A 40 29.40 22.67 0.21
C GLY A 40 30.21 21.40 -0.13
N GLY A 41 30.69 20.69 0.89
CA GLY A 41 31.55 19.51 0.76
C GLY A 41 30.91 18.20 1.20
N MET A 42 29.59 18.11 1.33
CA MET A 42 28.91 16.85 1.67
C MET A 42 28.18 16.30 0.43
N VAL A 43 28.62 15.12 -0.03
CA VAL A 43 27.91 14.34 -1.03
C VAL A 43 26.82 13.57 -0.29
N PHE A 44 25.57 13.64 -0.76
CA PHE A 44 24.49 12.80 -0.26
C PHE A 44 24.27 11.64 -1.24
N ASP A 45 24.02 10.45 -0.70
CA ASP A 45 23.68 9.28 -1.51
C ASP A 45 22.16 9.13 -1.59
N LEU A 46 21.64 9.10 -2.82
CA LEU A 46 20.22 8.84 -3.09
C LEU A 46 20.05 7.47 -3.71
N ASN A 47 19.54 6.51 -2.95
CA ASN A 47 19.22 5.20 -3.47
C ASN A 47 17.90 5.23 -4.26
N LEU A 48 18.00 5.30 -5.59
CA LEU A 48 16.86 5.27 -6.51
C LEU A 48 16.36 3.86 -6.84
N THR A 49 17.09 2.82 -6.44
CA THR A 49 16.76 1.41 -6.73
C THR A 49 15.32 1.04 -6.34
N PRO A 50 14.85 1.28 -5.09
CA PRO A 50 13.49 0.91 -4.72
C PRO A 50 12.42 1.67 -5.50
N PHE A 51 12.69 2.93 -5.87
CA PHE A 51 11.77 3.72 -6.69
C PHE A 51 11.68 3.18 -8.12
N ILE A 52 12.81 2.85 -8.75
CA ILE A 52 12.83 2.27 -10.09
C ILE A 52 12.08 0.92 -10.10
N LEU A 53 12.31 0.08 -9.08
CA LEU A 53 11.59 -1.18 -8.94
C LEU A 53 10.08 -0.97 -8.73
N PHE A 54 9.69 0.01 -7.90
CA PHE A 54 8.29 0.37 -7.72
C PHE A 54 7.64 0.78 -9.04
N VAL A 55 8.25 1.71 -9.78
CA VAL A 55 7.74 2.18 -11.08
C VAL A 55 7.65 1.04 -12.09
N ALA A 56 8.68 0.18 -12.17
CA ALA A 56 8.68 -0.98 -13.06
C ALA A 56 7.57 -1.98 -12.70
N ALA A 57 7.41 -2.30 -11.42
CA ALA A 57 6.35 -3.20 -10.95
C ALA A 57 4.96 -2.62 -11.20
N SER A 58 4.76 -1.32 -10.97
CA SER A 58 3.51 -0.61 -11.28
C SER A 58 3.22 -0.63 -12.78
N ALA A 59 4.20 -0.39 -13.63
CA ALA A 59 4.04 -0.44 -15.08
C ALA A 59 3.65 -1.84 -15.56
N VAL A 60 4.27 -2.89 -15.03
CA VAL A 60 3.91 -4.29 -15.31
C VAL A 60 2.48 -4.58 -14.86
N TYR A 61 2.10 -4.16 -13.66
CA TYR A 61 0.74 -4.35 -13.15
C TYR A 61 -0.31 -3.66 -14.05
N LEU A 62 -0.08 -2.40 -14.41
CA LEU A 62 -0.97 -1.64 -15.29
C LEU A 62 -1.05 -2.25 -16.70
N TYR A 63 0.07 -2.75 -17.24
CA TYR A 63 0.09 -3.44 -18.53
C TYR A 63 -0.76 -4.72 -18.51
N LEU A 64 -0.62 -5.53 -17.46
CA LEU A 64 -1.42 -6.75 -17.26
C LEU A 64 -2.90 -6.42 -17.06
N GLN A 65 -3.23 -5.32 -16.39
CA GLN A 65 -4.61 -4.89 -16.20
C GLN A 65 -5.23 -4.36 -17.50
N LYS A 66 -4.50 -3.54 -18.27
CA LYS A 66 -4.96 -2.97 -19.54
C LYS A 66 -5.26 -4.06 -20.58
N LYS A 67 -4.46 -5.13 -20.63
CA LYS A 67 -4.74 -6.30 -21.50
C LYS A 67 -6.09 -6.96 -21.19
N SER A 68 -6.60 -6.77 -19.98
CA SER A 68 -7.85 -7.37 -19.50
C SER A 68 -9.07 -6.43 -19.61
N ARG A 69 -8.92 -5.17 -20.06
CA ARG A 69 -10.00 -4.17 -20.06
C ARG A 69 -10.38 -3.67 -21.47
N PRO A 70 -11.67 -3.55 -21.82
CA PRO A 70 -12.10 -2.78 -22.98
C PRO A 70 -11.85 -1.28 -22.76
N ALA A 71 -11.37 -0.58 -23.79
CA ALA A 71 -10.84 0.80 -23.72
C ALA A 71 -11.83 1.91 -23.25
N ARG A 72 -13.10 1.56 -22.98
CA ARG A 72 -14.18 2.52 -22.71
C ARG A 72 -14.52 2.70 -21.21
N LYS A 73 -13.91 1.93 -20.31
CA LYS A 73 -14.21 2.00 -18.86
C LYS A 73 -13.25 2.93 -18.12
N GLN A 74 -13.79 3.69 -17.16
CA GLN A 74 -13.08 4.70 -16.37
C GLN A 74 -11.78 4.15 -15.77
N LEU A 75 -10.66 4.77 -16.14
CA LEU A 75 -9.32 4.39 -15.68
C LEU A 75 -9.16 4.49 -14.15
N LEU A 76 -10.03 5.27 -13.49
CA LEU A 76 -9.98 5.57 -12.06
C LEU A 76 -10.82 4.62 -11.20
N LEU A 77 -11.71 3.82 -11.79
CA LEU A 77 -12.51 2.87 -11.02
C LEU A 77 -11.76 1.53 -10.92
N PRO A 78 -11.47 1.03 -9.71
CA PRO A 78 -10.92 -0.31 -9.54
C PRO A 78 -11.87 -1.37 -10.11
N ASP A 79 -11.31 -2.46 -10.65
CA ASP A 79 -12.12 -3.57 -11.20
C ASP A 79 -13.07 -4.15 -10.17
N GLU A 80 -12.67 -4.09 -8.90
CA GLU A 80 -13.42 -4.62 -7.76
C GLU A 80 -14.73 -3.88 -7.52
N PHE A 81 -14.90 -2.69 -8.09
CA PHE A 81 -16.12 -1.88 -8.03
C PHE A 81 -16.88 -1.84 -9.37
N GLU A 82 -16.44 -2.58 -10.38
CA GLU A 82 -17.17 -2.77 -11.65
C GLU A 82 -18.19 -3.92 -11.55
N GLU A 83 -19.01 -3.89 -10.50
CA GLU A 83 -19.99 -4.94 -10.18
C GLU A 83 -21.11 -4.97 -11.23
N GLN A 84 -21.39 -6.15 -11.79
CA GLN A 84 -22.45 -6.32 -12.80
C GLN A 84 -23.75 -6.89 -12.23
N ASP A 85 -23.66 -7.55 -11.08
CA ASP A 85 -24.76 -8.25 -10.41
C ASP A 85 -24.96 -7.66 -9.00
N GLU A 86 -26.21 -7.52 -8.55
CA GLU A 86 -26.59 -7.12 -7.19
C GLU A 86 -25.89 -7.97 -6.12
N ARG A 87 -25.63 -9.24 -6.43
CA ARG A 87 -24.89 -10.15 -5.54
C ARG A 87 -23.44 -9.72 -5.36
N GLU A 88 -22.76 -9.32 -6.43
CA GLU A 88 -21.37 -8.81 -6.35
C GLU A 88 -21.33 -7.51 -5.54
N GLN A 89 -22.30 -6.62 -5.76
CA GLN A 89 -22.43 -5.38 -4.98
C GLN A 89 -22.56 -5.64 -3.48
N MET A 90 -23.38 -6.62 -3.08
CA MET A 90 -23.49 -7.03 -1.68
C MET A 90 -22.19 -7.58 -1.11
N MET A 91 -21.42 -8.35 -1.90
CA MET A 91 -20.14 -8.91 -1.46
C MET A 91 -19.09 -7.80 -1.27
N THR A 92 -18.97 -6.88 -2.22
CA THR A 92 -18.07 -5.72 -2.11
C THR A 92 -18.46 -4.84 -0.94
N ALA A 93 -19.75 -4.53 -0.75
CA ALA A 93 -20.21 -3.73 0.39
C ALA A 93 -19.82 -4.36 1.74
N LYS A 94 -19.96 -5.68 1.89
CA LYS A 94 -19.50 -6.42 3.09
C LYS A 94 -17.97 -6.40 3.22
N ALA A 95 -17.24 -6.49 2.12
CA ALA A 95 -15.78 -6.42 2.11
C ALA A 95 -15.26 -5.01 2.49
N CYS A 96 -15.85 -3.96 1.94
CA CYS A 96 -15.59 -2.57 2.31
C CYS A 96 -15.89 -2.32 3.78
N ARG A 97 -17.02 -2.81 4.31
CA ARG A 97 -17.35 -2.68 5.73
C ARG A 97 -16.30 -3.35 6.62
N ALA A 98 -15.85 -4.56 6.27
CA ALA A 98 -14.81 -5.25 7.03
C ALA A 98 -13.47 -4.49 7.00
N SER A 99 -13.08 -3.98 5.83
CA SER A 99 -11.88 -3.16 5.64
C SER A 99 -11.93 -1.86 6.45
N TYR A 100 -13.07 -1.17 6.44
CA TYR A 100 -13.32 0.03 7.25
C TYR A 100 -13.20 -0.24 8.75
N ILE A 101 -13.82 -1.32 9.24
CA ILE A 101 -13.74 -1.72 10.64
C ILE A 101 -12.28 -2.05 11.03
N ALA A 102 -11.53 -2.74 10.15
CA ALA A 102 -10.13 -3.04 10.40
C ALA A 102 -9.27 -1.77 10.57
N VAL A 103 -9.49 -0.77 9.71
CA VAL A 103 -8.83 0.54 9.83
C VAL A 103 -9.18 1.21 11.15
N TYR A 104 -10.47 1.20 11.52
CA TYR A 104 -10.98 1.79 12.76
C TYR A 104 -10.28 1.28 14.02
N PHE A 105 -9.90 0.00 14.05
CA PHE A 105 -9.12 -0.58 15.16
C PHE A 105 -7.61 -0.41 14.99
N SER A 106 -7.09 -0.47 13.76
CA SER A 106 -5.65 -0.35 13.50
C SER A 106 -5.10 1.05 13.77
N LEU A 107 -5.90 2.11 13.54
CA LEU A 107 -5.47 3.49 13.74
C LEU A 107 -5.20 3.82 15.22
N PRO A 108 -6.10 3.53 16.18
CA PRO A 108 -5.81 3.67 17.60
C PRO A 108 -4.62 2.82 18.05
N ALA A 109 -4.50 1.58 17.56
CA ALA A 109 -3.37 0.72 17.88
C ALA A 109 -2.05 1.34 17.40
N ALA A 110 -2.02 1.87 16.17
CA ALA A 110 -0.90 2.61 15.62
C ALA A 110 -0.56 3.87 16.43
N ALA A 111 -1.58 4.62 16.88
CA ALA A 111 -1.38 5.79 17.73
C ALA A 111 -0.71 5.40 19.06
N VAL A 112 -1.16 4.31 19.71
CA VAL A 112 -0.53 3.79 20.92
C VAL A 112 0.92 3.40 20.66
N LEU A 113 1.22 2.72 19.54
CA LEU A 113 2.61 2.39 19.18
C LEU A 113 3.48 3.63 19.00
N LEU A 114 2.93 4.70 18.41
CA LEU A 114 3.65 5.96 18.21
C LEU A 114 3.92 6.72 19.51
N ILE A 115 3.14 6.52 20.58
CA ILE A 115 3.46 7.08 21.91
C ILE A 115 4.82 6.53 22.41
N PHE A 116 5.11 5.27 22.12
CA PHE A 116 6.37 4.63 22.51
C PHE A 116 7.52 4.85 21.53
N TYR A 117 7.26 5.48 20.37
CA TYR A 117 8.25 5.73 19.34
C TYR A 117 9.53 6.44 19.85
N PRO A 118 9.47 7.43 20.76
CA PRO A 118 10.67 8.07 21.29
C PRO A 118 11.67 7.12 21.95
N LEU A 119 11.24 5.93 22.41
CA LEU A 119 12.12 4.94 23.06
C LEU A 119 13.09 4.26 22.08
N PHE A 120 12.77 4.22 20.79
CA PHE A 120 13.56 3.47 19.79
C PHE A 120 13.76 4.22 18.47
N GLN A 121 13.36 5.49 18.39
CA GLN A 121 13.52 6.35 17.20
C GLN A 121 14.96 6.38 16.68
N SER A 122 15.97 6.29 17.55
CA SER A 122 17.39 6.30 17.14
C SER A 122 17.82 5.04 16.39
N ARG A 123 17.10 3.92 16.56
CA ARG A 123 17.38 2.65 15.87
C ARG A 123 16.52 2.49 14.62
N ILE A 124 15.29 3.02 14.63
CA ILE A 124 14.31 2.86 13.53
C ILE A 124 13.62 4.20 13.27
N PRO A 125 14.30 5.19 12.67
CA PRO A 125 13.75 6.54 12.50
C PRO A 125 12.58 6.62 11.50
N PHE A 126 12.47 5.62 10.62
CA PHE A 126 11.39 5.48 9.64
C PHE A 126 10.20 4.66 10.15
N PHE A 127 10.12 4.35 11.45
CA PHE A 127 9.02 3.57 12.03
C PHE A 127 7.62 4.11 11.70
N PRO A 128 7.36 5.44 11.70
CA PRO A 128 6.05 5.96 11.29
C PRO A 128 5.65 5.59 9.85
N ILE A 129 6.62 5.53 8.93
CA ILE A 129 6.38 5.11 7.54
C ILE A 129 5.92 3.65 7.53
N ILE A 130 6.61 2.77 8.26
CA ILE A 130 6.25 1.35 8.37
C ILE A 130 4.81 1.20 8.90
N ILE A 131 4.44 1.96 9.93
CA ILE A 131 3.10 1.91 10.52
C ILE A 131 2.00 2.24 9.50
N VAL A 132 2.21 3.27 8.67
CA VAL A 132 1.25 3.64 7.61
C VAL A 132 1.05 2.47 6.63
N PHE A 133 2.14 1.84 6.18
CA PHE A 133 2.04 0.70 5.27
C PHE A 133 1.45 -0.56 5.92
N ILE A 134 1.69 -0.79 7.21
CA ILE A 134 1.03 -1.87 7.97
C ILE A 134 -0.49 -1.65 7.97
N ILE A 135 -0.96 -0.42 8.24
CA ILE A 135 -2.39 -0.10 8.19
C ILE A 135 -2.96 -0.36 6.79
N MET A 136 -2.27 0.07 5.73
CA MET A 136 -2.69 -0.19 4.35
C MET A 136 -2.77 -1.69 4.03
N ILE A 137 -1.80 -2.48 4.50
CA ILE A 137 -1.79 -3.94 4.34
C ILE A 137 -2.96 -4.57 5.10
N ILE A 138 -3.20 -4.18 6.36
CA ILE A 138 -4.34 -4.66 7.15
C ILE A 138 -5.66 -4.36 6.42
N GLN A 139 -5.84 -3.10 5.99
CA GLN A 139 -7.01 -2.65 5.25
C GLN A 139 -7.25 -3.51 3.99
N HIS A 140 -6.21 -3.72 3.20
CA HIS A 140 -6.28 -4.50 1.96
C HIS A 140 -6.54 -5.99 2.21
N LEU A 141 -5.87 -6.60 3.19
CA LEU A 141 -6.08 -8.00 3.55
C LEU A 141 -7.48 -8.24 4.08
N SER A 142 -7.99 -7.36 4.95
CA SER A 142 -9.36 -7.44 5.46
C SER A 142 -10.39 -7.40 4.34
N TYR A 143 -10.17 -6.57 3.31
CA TYR A 143 -11.00 -6.54 2.11
C TYR A 143 -10.97 -7.90 1.38
N VAL A 144 -9.77 -8.36 0.99
CA VAL A 144 -9.61 -9.59 0.19
C VAL A 144 -10.11 -10.83 0.92
N ILE A 145 -9.87 -10.93 2.24
CA ILE A 145 -10.34 -12.05 3.06
C ILE A 145 -11.87 -12.02 3.17
N SER A 146 -12.47 -10.86 3.44
CA SER A 146 -13.93 -10.73 3.54
C SER A 146 -14.61 -11.03 2.21
N PHE A 147 -14.06 -10.52 1.10
CA PHE A 147 -14.58 -10.80 -0.24
C PHE A 147 -14.59 -12.30 -0.53
N LYS A 148 -13.45 -13.00 -0.35
CA LYS A 148 -13.37 -14.47 -0.56
C LYS A 148 -14.29 -15.27 0.34
N LYS A 149 -14.43 -14.84 1.60
CA LYS A 149 -15.33 -15.49 2.55
C LYS A 149 -16.78 -15.39 2.06
N ASN A 150 -17.20 -14.22 1.58
CA ASN A 150 -18.54 -14.03 1.05
C ASN A 150 -18.75 -14.78 -0.28
N GLU A 151 -17.76 -14.76 -1.17
CA GLU A 151 -17.75 -15.54 -2.43
C GLU A 151 -17.98 -17.04 -2.16
N LYS A 152 -17.25 -17.62 -1.21
CA LYS A 152 -17.42 -19.02 -0.80
C LYS A 152 -18.82 -19.29 -0.21
N ASN A 153 -19.28 -18.40 0.67
CA ASN A 153 -20.56 -18.58 1.37
C ASN A 153 -21.77 -18.44 0.45
N SER A 154 -21.64 -17.70 -0.64
CA SER A 154 -22.75 -17.51 -1.57
C SER A 154 -22.91 -18.69 -2.55
N GLY A 155 -22.06 -19.72 -2.53
CA GLY A 155 -22.20 -20.92 -3.38
C GLY A 155 -21.73 -20.72 -4.83
N ALA A 156 -20.72 -19.88 -5.07
CA ALA A 156 -20.13 -19.67 -6.41
C ALA A 156 -19.11 -20.77 -6.83
N LEU A 157 -19.35 -22.03 -6.46
CA LEU A 157 -18.60 -23.20 -6.93
C LEU A 157 -19.55 -24.18 -7.61
#